data_AF-A0A6N7ZU14-F1
#
_entry.id   AF-A0A6N7ZU14-F1
#
_cell.length_a   1.000
_cell.length_b   1.000
_cell.length_c   1.000
_cell.angle_alpha   90.00
_cell.angle_beta   90.00
_cell.angle_gamma   90.00
#
_symmetry.space_group_name_H-M   'P 1'
#
loop_
_entity.id
_entity.type
_entity.pdbx_description
1 polymer ?
#
loop_
_entity_poly.entity_id
_entity_poly.type
_entity_poly.pdbx_seq_one_letter_code
_entity_poly.pdbx_strand_id
1 'polypeptide(L)'
;MKLKTTELDGETYAVIENGMPVYVDDDGKETPLNAPEMRNTISSLNYEAQSHREAKEKALKDLKAFEGLDAAKAKDAIAKLADIDANELIKAGDRDAAIAAAIKPLEEQIASLSQEKGDLANTLNDHMIGGAFSSSKYAADNLAIPADIARSFFGQNFKVEDGSVVAYDAHGNKLYSPSNPGNLASFDEALKHLVSGYAHKDSILKGAGSSGGGAKPGAGGSGPKTMTRAEFDQMDQGTRAAKMADGFKIAG
;
A
#
# COMPACT_ATOMS: atom_id res chain seq x y z
N MET A 1 -29.94 -13.25 12.55
CA MET A 1 -30.15 -13.20 11.08
C MET A 1 -30.97 -14.38 10.57
N LYS A 2 -32.07 -14.12 9.87
CA LYS A 2 -32.96 -15.11 9.22
C LYS A 2 -33.12 -14.78 7.74
N LEU A 3 -33.23 -15.79 6.89
CA LEU A 3 -33.47 -15.58 5.45
C LEU A 3 -34.84 -14.91 5.25
N LYS A 4 -34.88 -13.84 4.46
CA LYS A 4 -36.14 -13.20 4.06
C LYS A 4 -36.84 -14.08 3.03
N THR A 5 -38.09 -14.42 3.28
CA THR A 5 -38.90 -15.27 2.40
C THR A 5 -40.19 -14.59 1.98
N THR A 6 -40.77 -15.05 0.87
CA THR A 6 -42.09 -14.64 0.37
C THR A 6 -42.86 -15.89 -0.06
N GLU A 7 -44.19 -15.89 0.08
CA GLU A 7 -45.04 -17.00 -0.35
C GLU A 7 -45.71 -16.67 -1.69
N LEU A 8 -45.61 -17.60 -2.64
CA LEU A 8 -46.29 -17.55 -3.93
C LEU A 8 -46.88 -18.94 -4.20
N ASP A 9 -48.18 -19.01 -4.53
CA ASP A 9 -48.89 -20.25 -4.87
C ASP A 9 -48.76 -21.40 -3.83
N GLY A 10 -48.59 -21.05 -2.54
CA GLY A 10 -48.46 -22.02 -1.44
C GLY A 10 -47.04 -22.55 -1.23
N GLU A 11 -46.06 -22.05 -1.98
CA GLU A 11 -44.64 -22.37 -1.82
C GLU A 11 -43.86 -21.16 -1.28
N THR A 12 -42.86 -21.43 -0.43
CA THR A 12 -42.00 -20.41 0.18
C THR A 12 -40.74 -20.19 -0.64
N TYR A 13 -40.53 -18.96 -1.12
CA TYR A 13 -39.39 -18.54 -1.93
C TYR A 13 -38.46 -17.61 -1.15
N ALA A 14 -37.16 -17.68 -1.42
CA ALA A 14 -36.19 -16.72 -0.90
C ALA A 14 -36.29 -15.38 -1.64
N VAL A 15 -36.23 -14.27 -0.91
CA VAL A 15 -36.14 -12.94 -1.51
C VAL A 15 -34.71 -12.68 -1.97
N ILE A 16 -34.55 -12.40 -3.26
CA ILE A 16 -33.26 -12.14 -3.90
C ILE A 16 -33.19 -10.66 -4.30
N GLU A 17 -32.13 -9.97 -3.91
CA GLU A 17 -31.83 -8.60 -4.30
C GLU A 17 -30.43 -8.55 -4.91
N ASN A 18 -30.29 -7.95 -6.11
CA ASN A 18 -29.02 -7.90 -6.85
C ASN A 18 -28.34 -9.29 -7.05
N GLY A 19 -29.14 -10.35 -7.19
CA GLY A 19 -28.65 -11.72 -7.33
C GLY A 19 -28.18 -12.37 -6.01
N MET A 20 -28.40 -11.72 -4.86
CA MET A 20 -28.00 -12.20 -3.54
C MET A 20 -29.23 -12.45 -2.64
N PRO A 21 -29.24 -13.51 -1.81
CA PRO A 21 -30.31 -13.72 -0.85
C PRO A 21 -30.31 -12.64 0.23
N VAL A 22 -31.50 -12.11 0.55
CA VAL A 22 -31.67 -11.08 1.59
C VAL A 22 -31.88 -11.74 2.94
N TYR A 23 -31.14 -11.31 3.95
CA TYR A 23 -31.31 -11.72 5.35
C TYR A 23 -31.82 -10.56 6.20
N VAL A 24 -32.68 -10.87 7.16
CA VAL A 24 -33.16 -9.93 8.18
C VAL A 24 -32.38 -10.20 9.46
N ASP A 25 -31.71 -9.19 9.99
CA ASP A 25 -31.04 -9.29 11.29
C ASP A 25 -32.04 -9.22 12.45
N ASP A 26 -31.52 -9.31 13.67
CA ASP A 26 -32.36 -9.39 14.87
C ASP A 26 -32.99 -8.02 15.21
N ASP A 27 -32.50 -6.94 14.59
CA ASP A 27 -33.03 -5.57 14.68
C ASP A 27 -34.04 -5.25 13.54
N GLY A 28 -34.34 -6.22 12.67
CA GLY A 28 -35.29 -6.08 11.57
C GLY A 28 -34.71 -5.43 10.31
N LYS A 29 -33.40 -5.19 10.25
CA LYS A 29 -32.73 -4.60 9.09
C LYS A 29 -32.43 -5.68 8.05
N GLU A 30 -32.72 -5.35 6.80
CA GLU A 30 -32.54 -6.24 5.66
C GLU A 30 -31.17 -6.01 5.01
N THR A 31 -30.42 -7.08 4.79
CA THR A 31 -29.08 -7.02 4.20
C THR A 31 -28.92 -8.13 3.14
N PRO A 32 -28.56 -7.80 1.88
CA PRO A 32 -28.18 -8.81 0.89
C PRO A 32 -26.88 -9.50 1.28
N LEU A 33 -26.83 -10.83 1.24
CA LEU A 33 -25.66 -11.62 1.64
C LEU A 33 -24.83 -12.09 0.44
N ASN A 34 -23.62 -11.57 0.31
CA ASN A 34 -22.66 -12.00 -0.71
C ASN A 34 -21.80 -13.17 -0.21
N ALA A 35 -22.27 -14.41 -0.42
CA ALA A 35 -21.56 -15.60 0.03
C ALA A 35 -20.16 -15.81 -0.60
N PRO A 36 -19.93 -15.54 -1.91
CA PRO A 36 -18.59 -15.55 -2.50
C PRO A 36 -17.62 -14.56 -1.84
N GLU A 37 -18.04 -13.32 -1.64
CA GLU A 37 -17.19 -12.28 -1.03
C GLU A 37 -16.88 -12.58 0.43
N MET A 38 -17.86 -13.07 1.20
CA MET A 38 -17.62 -13.54 2.57
C MET A 38 -16.56 -14.64 2.64
N ARG A 39 -16.58 -15.60 1.71
CA ARG A 39 -15.54 -16.64 1.67
C ARG A 39 -14.16 -16.07 1.38
N ASN A 40 -14.07 -15.08 0.50
CA ASN A 40 -12.81 -14.38 0.22
C ASN A 40 -12.30 -13.63 1.47
N THR A 41 -13.19 -12.92 2.17
CA THR A 41 -12.87 -12.22 3.42
C THR A 41 -12.44 -13.18 4.53
N ILE A 42 -13.09 -14.33 4.68
CA ILE A 42 -12.67 -15.35 5.65
C ILE A 42 -11.28 -15.89 5.28
N SER A 43 -11.03 -16.12 3.99
CA SER A 43 -9.72 -16.58 3.53
C SER A 43 -8.62 -15.53 3.78
N SER A 44 -8.91 -14.24 3.56
CA SER A 44 -7.94 -13.17 3.82
C SER A 44 -7.65 -13.01 5.31
N LEU A 45 -8.69 -13.06 6.17
CA LEU A 45 -8.52 -12.99 7.63
C LEU A 45 -7.70 -14.16 8.17
N ASN A 46 -7.89 -15.36 7.63
CA ASN A 46 -7.07 -16.52 8.03
C ASN A 46 -5.61 -16.36 7.60
N TYR A 47 -5.36 -15.81 6.41
CA TYR A 47 -4.00 -15.53 5.94
C TYR A 47 -3.33 -14.43 6.77
N GLU A 48 -4.07 -13.38 7.13
CA GLU A 48 -3.59 -12.31 8.01
C GLU A 48 -3.27 -12.84 9.42
N ALA A 49 -4.15 -13.67 9.99
CA ALA A 49 -3.89 -14.34 11.28
C ALA A 49 -2.65 -15.25 11.24
N GLN A 50 -2.43 -15.94 10.12
CA GLN A 50 -1.21 -16.72 9.88
C GLN A 50 0.02 -15.80 9.80
N SER A 51 -0.04 -14.71 9.04
CA SER A 51 1.05 -13.74 8.91
C SER A 51 1.42 -13.12 10.26
N HIS A 52 0.43 -12.76 11.09
CA HIS A 52 0.68 -12.28 12.46
C HIS A 52 1.34 -13.34 13.34
N ARG A 53 0.97 -14.61 13.20
CA ARG A 53 1.61 -15.70 13.94
C ARG A 53 3.07 -15.87 13.52
N GLU A 54 3.34 -15.86 12.21
CA GLU A 54 4.70 -15.97 11.67
C GLU A 54 5.57 -14.77 12.07
N ALA A 55 5.03 -13.54 11.99
CA ALA A 55 5.72 -12.33 12.44
C ALA A 55 6.01 -12.36 13.95
N LYS A 56 5.05 -12.83 14.76
CA LYS A 56 5.23 -13.00 16.20
C LYS A 56 6.30 -14.05 16.51
N GLU A 57 6.30 -15.20 15.83
CA GLU A 57 7.31 -16.25 16.02
C GLU A 57 8.70 -15.76 15.62
N LYS A 58 8.81 -15.02 14.51
CA LYS A 58 10.06 -14.38 14.10
C LYS A 58 10.54 -13.35 15.13
N ALA A 59 9.66 -12.45 15.57
CA ALA A 59 9.98 -11.44 16.58
C ALA A 59 10.38 -12.09 17.91
N LEU A 60 9.71 -13.16 18.33
CA LEU A 60 10.09 -13.91 19.54
C LEU A 60 11.43 -14.61 19.37
N LYS A 61 11.74 -15.16 18.20
CA LYS A 61 13.05 -15.76 17.91
C LYS A 61 14.17 -14.73 17.92
N ASP A 62 13.92 -13.55 17.37
CA ASP A 62 14.87 -12.43 17.38
C ASP A 62 15.04 -11.88 18.82
N LEU A 63 13.94 -11.75 19.58
CA LEU A 63 13.97 -11.36 21.00
C LEU A 63 14.68 -12.40 21.88
N LYS A 64 14.64 -13.69 21.50
CA LYS A 64 15.29 -14.77 22.23
C LYS A 64 16.82 -14.61 22.26
N ALA A 65 17.41 -13.98 21.25
CA ALA A 65 18.84 -13.61 21.27
C ALA A 65 19.18 -12.58 22.37
N PHE A 66 18.16 -11.91 22.92
CA PHE A 66 18.26 -10.93 24.01
C PHE A 66 17.61 -11.43 25.31
N GLU A 67 17.12 -12.68 25.36
CA GLU A 67 16.50 -13.24 26.56
C GLU A 67 17.54 -13.34 27.69
N GLY A 68 17.27 -12.69 28.83
CA GLY A 68 18.21 -12.59 29.94
C GLY A 68 19.12 -11.35 29.92
N LEU A 69 19.16 -10.60 28.82
CA LEU A 69 19.77 -9.26 28.74
C LEU A 69 18.77 -8.20 29.16
N ASP A 70 18.78 -7.86 30.45
CA ASP A 70 18.07 -6.70 30.95
C ASP A 70 18.85 -5.44 30.56
N ALA A 71 18.31 -4.61 29.66
CA ALA A 71 18.99 -3.44 29.14
C ALA A 71 19.35 -2.41 30.23
N ALA A 72 18.56 -2.33 31.30
CA ALA A 72 18.87 -1.49 32.45
C ALA A 72 20.00 -2.12 33.27
N LYS A 73 19.99 -3.44 33.49
CA LYS A 73 21.12 -4.15 34.14
C LYS A 73 22.38 -4.20 33.30
N ALA A 74 22.28 -4.20 31.97
CA ALA A 74 23.43 -4.15 31.08
C ALA A 74 24.08 -2.76 31.14
N LYS A 75 23.27 -1.70 31.08
CA LYS A 75 23.74 -0.32 31.29
C LYS A 75 24.27 -0.12 32.72
N ASP A 76 23.60 -0.67 33.72
CA ASP A 76 24.02 -0.62 35.12
C ASP A 76 25.26 -1.49 35.37
N ALA A 77 25.45 -2.61 34.67
CA ALA A 77 26.68 -3.40 34.72
C ALA A 77 27.85 -2.69 34.04
N ILE A 78 27.60 -2.00 32.93
CA ILE A 78 28.60 -1.13 32.27
C ILE A 78 28.95 0.06 33.18
N ALA A 79 27.95 0.70 33.80
CA ALA A 79 28.17 1.78 34.77
C ALA A 79 28.90 1.27 36.02
N LYS A 80 28.51 0.11 36.56
CA LYS A 80 29.19 -0.53 37.69
C LYS A 80 30.60 -0.98 37.34
N LEU A 81 30.87 -1.43 36.11
CA LEU A 81 32.21 -1.72 35.59
C LEU A 81 33.07 -0.46 35.55
N ALA A 82 32.48 0.70 35.25
CA ALA A 82 33.12 2.01 35.35
C ALA A 82 33.31 2.47 36.81
N ASP A 83 32.42 2.06 37.73
CA ASP A 83 32.46 2.37 39.17
C ASP A 83 33.23 1.32 40.02
N ILE A 84 33.81 0.26 39.44
CA ILE A 84 34.65 -0.69 40.20
C ILE A 84 35.94 0.02 40.62
N ASP A 85 35.83 0.65 41.78
CA ASP A 85 36.81 1.32 42.64
C ASP A 85 38.22 1.47 42.04
N ALA A 86 38.46 2.62 41.42
CA ALA A 86 39.78 3.06 40.97
C ALA A 86 40.85 2.93 42.09
N ASN A 87 40.48 3.00 43.37
CA ASN A 87 41.43 2.91 44.49
C ASN A 87 41.94 1.49 44.80
N GLU A 88 41.19 0.42 44.49
CA GLU A 88 41.70 -0.95 44.65
C GLU A 88 42.70 -1.33 43.53
N LEU A 89 42.77 -0.52 42.47
CA LEU A 89 43.46 -0.81 41.22
C LEU A 89 44.64 0.07 40.92
N ILE A 90 44.71 1.23 41.58
CA ILE A 90 45.90 2.05 41.59
C ILE A 90 47.11 1.24 42.10
N LYS A 91 46.89 0.09 42.78
CA LYS A 91 47.93 -0.88 43.13
C LYS A 91 48.48 -1.70 41.93
N ALA A 92 47.83 -1.68 40.77
CA ALA A 92 48.26 -2.26 39.50
C ALA A 92 48.07 -1.21 38.40
N GLY A 93 49.06 -0.32 38.24
CA GLY A 93 49.00 0.97 37.54
C GLY A 93 48.71 0.99 36.03
N ASP A 94 47.78 0.18 35.53
CA ASP A 94 47.34 0.16 34.12
C ASP A 94 45.83 -0.20 33.95
N ARG A 95 45.04 -0.33 35.03
CA ARG A 95 43.66 -0.85 34.92
C ARG A 95 42.69 0.11 34.22
N ASP A 96 42.77 1.43 34.42
CA ASP A 96 41.85 2.36 33.76
C ASP A 96 42.06 2.38 32.24
N ALA A 97 43.32 2.27 31.80
CA ALA A 97 43.65 2.10 30.39
C ALA A 97 43.16 0.75 29.85
N ALA A 98 43.27 -0.33 30.62
CA ALA A 98 42.77 -1.66 30.24
C ALA A 98 41.23 -1.72 30.16
N ILE A 99 40.51 -1.06 31.08
CA ILE A 99 39.04 -0.97 31.07
C ILE A 99 38.58 -0.12 29.89
N ALA A 100 39.17 1.06 29.68
CA ALA A 100 38.85 1.90 28.53
C ALA A 100 39.13 1.18 27.21
N ALA A 101 40.24 0.44 27.12
CA ALA A 101 40.57 -0.39 25.96
C ALA A 101 39.59 -1.55 25.75
N ALA A 102 38.97 -2.09 26.80
CA ALA A 102 37.97 -3.15 26.71
C ALA A 102 36.55 -2.64 26.39
N ILE A 103 36.16 -1.47 26.91
CA ILE A 103 34.82 -0.88 26.73
C ILE A 103 34.70 -0.17 25.39
N LYS A 104 35.72 0.58 24.97
CA LYS A 104 35.70 1.34 23.71
C LYS A 104 35.31 0.52 22.47
N PRO A 105 35.87 -0.68 22.21
CA PRO A 105 35.43 -1.49 21.07
C PRO A 105 33.99 -1.99 21.22
N LEU A 106 33.48 -2.19 22.44
CA LEU A 106 32.08 -2.57 22.67
C LEU A 106 31.14 -1.40 22.42
N GLU A 107 31.51 -0.19 22.85
CA GLU A 107 30.75 1.03 22.54
C GLU A 107 30.71 1.31 21.04
N GLU A 108 31.84 1.17 20.34
CA GLU A 108 31.93 1.29 18.88
C GLU A 108 31.07 0.22 18.18
N GLN A 109 31.09 -1.03 18.64
CA GLN A 109 30.22 -2.09 18.10
C GLN A 109 28.74 -1.82 18.35
N ILE A 110 28.37 -1.37 19.55
CA ILE A 110 26.98 -1.04 19.88
C ILE A 110 26.49 0.13 19.03
N ALA A 111 27.31 1.17 18.84
CA ALA A 111 26.99 2.30 17.98
C ALA A 111 26.82 1.85 16.52
N SER A 112 27.76 1.05 16.01
CA SER A 112 27.70 0.49 14.65
C SER A 112 26.46 -0.37 14.43
N LEU A 113 26.17 -1.31 15.33
CA LEU A 113 24.99 -2.18 15.23
C LEU A 113 23.68 -1.41 15.37
N SER A 114 23.66 -0.37 16.21
CA SER A 114 22.48 0.50 16.34
C SER A 114 22.21 1.30 15.07
N GLN A 115 23.27 1.81 14.43
CA GLN A 115 23.19 2.49 13.15
C GLN A 115 22.72 1.52 12.05
N GLU A 116 23.36 0.36 11.93
CA GLU A 116 23.01 -0.65 10.92
C GLU A 116 21.56 -1.13 11.07
N LYS A 117 21.08 -1.31 12.31
CA LYS A 117 19.68 -1.64 12.59
C LYS A 117 18.74 -0.52 12.11
N GLY A 118 19.09 0.74 12.34
CA GLY A 118 18.31 1.89 11.86
C GLY A 118 18.24 1.93 10.33
N ASP A 119 19.38 1.77 9.68
CA ASP A 119 19.49 1.78 8.21
C ASP A 119 18.72 0.62 7.57
N LEU A 120 18.82 -0.58 8.16
CA LEU A 120 18.08 -1.76 7.70
C LEU A 120 16.58 -1.60 7.90
N ALA A 121 16.15 -1.02 9.03
CA ALA A 121 14.74 -0.74 9.29
C ALA A 121 14.18 0.26 8.27
N ASN A 122 14.91 1.33 7.98
CA ASN A 122 14.51 2.31 6.97
C ASN A 122 14.41 1.66 5.58
N THR A 123 15.42 0.87 5.20
CA THR A 123 15.45 0.14 3.93
C THR A 123 14.26 -0.81 3.81
N LEU A 124 13.96 -1.57 4.86
CA LEU A 124 12.83 -2.48 4.87
C LEU A 124 11.51 -1.73 4.75
N ASN A 125 11.34 -0.64 5.50
CA ASN A 125 10.14 0.19 5.43
C ASN A 125 9.94 0.75 4.02
N ASP A 126 11.01 1.24 3.41
CA ASP A 126 11.02 1.72 2.03
C ASP A 126 10.63 0.63 1.03
N HIS A 127 11.17 -0.58 1.18
CA HIS A 127 10.79 -1.71 0.33
C HIS A 127 9.35 -2.14 0.52
N MET A 128 8.84 -2.18 1.76
CA MET A 128 7.45 -2.55 2.05
C MET A 128 6.47 -1.53 1.46
N ILE A 129 6.71 -0.24 1.69
CA ILE A 129 5.89 0.84 1.13
C ILE A 129 5.99 0.83 -0.40
N GLY A 130 7.20 0.75 -0.96
CA GLY A 130 7.40 0.70 -2.41
C GLY A 130 6.77 -0.52 -3.09
N GLY A 131 6.82 -1.68 -2.42
CA GLY A 131 6.12 -2.88 -2.84
C GLY A 131 4.60 -2.68 -2.85
N ALA A 132 4.04 -2.05 -1.82
CA ALA A 132 2.62 -1.74 -1.75
C ALA A 132 2.17 -0.76 -2.85
N PHE A 133 2.96 0.27 -3.17
CA PHE A 133 2.69 1.15 -4.32
C PHE A 133 2.73 0.38 -5.65
N SER A 134 3.69 -0.54 -5.80
CA SER A 134 3.85 -1.32 -7.04
C SER A 134 2.74 -2.35 -7.24
N SER A 135 2.19 -2.91 -6.16
CA SER A 135 1.08 -3.87 -6.19
C SER A 135 -0.31 -3.23 -6.10
N SER A 136 -0.38 -1.91 -5.90
CA SER A 136 -1.64 -1.18 -5.72
C SER A 136 -2.48 -1.18 -6.99
N LYS A 137 -3.68 -1.77 -6.90
CA LYS A 137 -4.64 -1.76 -8.01
C LYS A 137 -5.22 -0.37 -8.19
N TYR A 138 -5.49 0.34 -7.09
CA TYR A 138 -5.93 1.73 -7.15
C TYR A 138 -4.93 2.61 -7.90
N ALA A 139 -3.64 2.53 -7.57
CA ALA A 139 -2.60 3.29 -8.24
C ALA A 139 -2.55 2.97 -9.74
N ALA A 140 -2.52 1.68 -10.09
CA ALA A 140 -2.44 1.23 -11.48
C ALA A 140 -3.65 1.69 -12.32
N ASP A 141 -4.86 1.63 -11.76
CA ASP A 141 -6.09 1.90 -12.51
C ASP A 141 -6.44 3.40 -12.53
N ASN A 142 -6.19 4.14 -11.45
CA ASN A 142 -6.73 5.49 -11.25
C ASN A 142 -5.70 6.62 -11.34
N LEU A 143 -4.40 6.36 -11.13
CA LEU A 143 -3.38 7.41 -11.20
C LEU A 143 -2.83 7.55 -12.62
N ALA A 144 -2.79 8.77 -13.12
CA ALA A 144 -2.13 9.14 -14.38
C ALA A 144 -0.61 9.29 -14.21
N ILE A 145 -0.14 9.37 -12.96
CA ILE A 145 1.28 9.45 -12.64
C ILE A 145 1.89 8.07 -12.40
N PRO A 146 3.17 7.86 -12.73
CA PRO A 146 3.92 6.66 -12.39
C PRO A 146 3.96 6.36 -10.87
N ALA A 147 4.11 5.09 -10.52
CA ALA A 147 4.06 4.62 -9.14
C ALA A 147 5.23 5.14 -8.27
N ASP A 148 6.40 5.39 -8.86
CA ASP A 148 7.56 6.01 -8.20
C ASP A 148 7.29 7.46 -7.80
N ILE A 149 6.66 8.24 -8.68
CA ILE A 149 6.24 9.63 -8.39
C ILE A 149 5.15 9.64 -7.32
N ALA A 150 4.14 8.76 -7.45
CA ALA A 150 3.10 8.61 -6.45
C ALA A 150 3.68 8.23 -5.08
N ARG A 151 4.63 7.29 -5.05
CA ARG A 151 5.35 6.90 -3.82
C ARG A 151 6.12 8.07 -3.23
N SER A 152 6.85 8.84 -4.04
CA SER A 152 7.65 9.95 -3.52
C SER A 152 6.79 11.00 -2.82
N PHE A 153 5.57 11.25 -3.31
CA PHE A 153 4.68 12.27 -2.74
C PHE A 153 3.79 11.72 -1.62
N PHE A 154 3.15 10.57 -1.83
CA PHE A 154 2.17 10.02 -0.89
C PHE A 154 2.81 9.06 0.12
N GLY A 155 3.96 8.46 -0.20
CA GLY A 155 4.65 7.46 0.62
C GLY A 155 5.05 7.96 2.01
N GLN A 156 5.28 9.26 2.17
CA GLN A 156 5.58 9.88 3.47
C GLN A 156 4.45 9.73 4.52
N ASN A 157 3.22 9.49 4.06
CA ASN A 157 2.07 9.27 4.93
C ASN A 157 1.92 7.80 5.35
N PHE A 158 2.76 6.91 4.84
CA PHE A 158 2.75 5.49 5.16
C PHE A 158 3.91 5.15 6.09
N LYS A 159 3.63 4.33 7.10
CA LYS A 159 4.61 3.80 8.05
C LYS A 159 4.39 2.31 8.21
N VAL A 160 5.44 1.57 8.51
CA VAL A 160 5.31 0.15 8.87
C VAL A 160 5.14 0.06 10.38
N GLU A 161 3.99 -0.45 10.82
CA GLU A 161 3.68 -0.72 12.22
C GLU A 161 3.20 -2.16 12.36
N ASP A 162 3.72 -2.87 13.36
CA ASP A 162 3.39 -4.27 13.63
C ASP A 162 3.54 -5.18 12.39
N GLY A 163 4.49 -4.85 11.50
CA GLY A 163 4.75 -5.59 10.26
C GLY A 163 3.77 -5.29 9.12
N SER A 164 2.91 -4.29 9.24
CA SER A 164 1.94 -3.89 8.23
C SER A 164 2.10 -2.42 7.83
N VAL A 165 1.78 -2.09 6.57
CA VAL A 165 1.81 -0.70 6.09
C VAL A 165 0.54 0.02 6.56
N VAL A 166 0.71 0.96 7.48
CA VAL A 166 -0.34 1.79 8.05
C VAL A 166 -0.24 3.20 7.51
N ALA A 167 -1.38 3.75 7.09
CA ALA A 167 -1.45 5.10 6.55
C ALA A 167 -1.93 6.11 7.58
N TYR A 168 -1.42 7.33 7.45
CA TYR A 168 -1.71 8.47 8.30
C TYR A 168 -2.30 9.61 7.47
N ASP A 169 -3.23 10.37 8.04
CA ASP A 169 -3.72 11.60 7.43
C ASP A 169 -2.74 12.77 7.59
N ALA A 170 -3.06 13.93 7.01
CA ALA A 170 -2.25 15.14 7.11
C ALA A 170 -2.14 15.71 8.55
N HIS A 171 -2.98 15.23 9.47
CA HIS A 171 -2.98 15.60 10.89
C HIS A 171 -2.23 14.58 11.77
N GLY A 172 -1.71 13.49 11.17
CA GLY A 172 -0.99 12.44 11.89
C GLY A 172 -1.89 11.40 12.55
N ASN A 173 -3.17 11.31 12.18
CA ASN A 173 -4.08 10.25 12.66
C ASN A 173 -4.05 9.04 11.74
N LYS A 174 -4.25 7.84 12.30
CA LYS A 174 -4.38 6.61 11.51
C LYS A 174 -5.64 6.67 10.63
N LEU A 175 -5.50 6.26 9.38
CA LEU A 175 -6.60 6.13 8.43
C LEU A 175 -7.35 4.81 8.67
N TYR A 176 -8.67 4.92 8.87
CA TYR A 176 -9.57 3.77 9.05
C TYR A 176 -10.37 3.49 7.78
N SER A 177 -10.71 2.23 7.55
CA SER A 177 -11.47 1.79 6.38
C SER A 177 -12.93 2.28 6.48
N PRO A 178 -13.45 3.02 5.50
CA PRO A 178 -14.87 3.36 5.44
C PRO A 178 -15.73 2.14 5.09
N SER A 179 -15.17 1.18 4.35
CA SER A 179 -15.83 -0.08 3.97
C SER A 179 -15.89 -1.06 5.13
N ASN A 180 -14.91 -1.00 6.05
CA ASN A 180 -14.81 -1.84 7.24
C ASN A 180 -14.61 -0.99 8.51
N PRO A 181 -15.69 -0.43 9.08
CA PRO A 181 -15.61 0.42 10.26
C PRO A 181 -14.90 -0.26 11.43
N GLY A 182 -13.91 0.42 12.02
CA GLY A 182 -13.12 -0.08 13.14
C GLY A 182 -11.79 -0.74 12.75
N ASN A 183 -11.59 -1.07 11.46
CA ASN A 183 -10.31 -1.58 10.95
C ASN A 183 -9.51 -0.47 10.27
N LEU A 184 -8.18 -0.60 10.26
CA LEU A 184 -7.31 0.29 9.49
C LEU A 184 -7.63 0.19 8.00
N ALA A 185 -7.50 1.31 7.29
CA ALA A 185 -7.67 1.34 5.85
C ALA A 185 -6.64 0.44 5.18
N SER A 186 -7.07 -0.35 4.21
CA SER A 186 -6.13 -1.05 3.33
C SER A 186 -5.27 -0.04 2.55
N PHE A 187 -4.12 -0.47 2.04
CA PHE A 187 -3.21 0.42 1.30
C PHE A 187 -3.92 1.20 0.19
N ASP A 188 -4.77 0.53 -0.61
CA ASP A 188 -5.51 1.14 -1.71
C ASP A 188 -6.57 2.14 -1.23
N GLU A 189 -7.30 1.82 -0.16
CA GLU A 189 -8.29 2.73 0.43
C GLU A 189 -7.62 3.96 1.03
N ALA A 190 -6.52 3.77 1.73
CA ALA A 190 -5.72 4.85 2.29
C ALA A 190 -5.13 5.75 1.19
N LEU A 191 -4.55 5.16 0.14
CA LEU A 191 -4.01 5.91 -1.00
C LEU A 191 -5.11 6.71 -1.69
N LYS A 192 -6.30 6.12 -1.89
CA LYS A 192 -7.47 6.82 -2.43
C LYS A 192 -7.88 7.99 -1.54
N HIS A 193 -7.90 7.81 -0.22
CA HIS A 193 -8.23 8.88 0.72
C HIS A 193 -7.23 10.03 0.64
N LEU A 194 -5.93 9.72 0.64
CA LEU A 194 -4.85 10.70 0.54
C LEU A 194 -4.90 11.47 -0.79
N VAL A 195 -5.10 10.76 -1.91
CA VAL A 195 -5.25 11.38 -3.24
C VAL A 195 -6.50 12.25 -3.29
N SER A 196 -7.61 11.82 -2.67
CA SER A 196 -8.86 12.58 -2.66
C SER A 196 -8.75 13.90 -1.89
N GLY A 197 -7.89 13.96 -0.88
CA GLY A 197 -7.56 15.16 -0.10
C GLY A 197 -6.53 16.08 -0.76
N TYR A 198 -5.91 15.67 -1.87
CA TYR A 198 -4.91 16.49 -2.56
C TYR A 198 -5.57 17.59 -3.41
N ALA A 199 -5.11 18.84 -3.25
CA ALA A 199 -5.70 20.01 -3.90
C ALA A 199 -5.68 19.93 -5.45
N HIS A 200 -4.66 19.28 -6.03
CA HIS A 200 -4.52 19.12 -7.48
C HIS A 200 -4.74 17.66 -7.91
N LYS A 201 -5.66 16.94 -7.24
CA LYS A 201 -5.94 15.53 -7.57
C LYS A 201 -6.34 15.31 -9.03
N ASP A 202 -7.04 16.26 -9.63
CA ASP A 202 -7.53 16.13 -11.01
C ASP A 202 -6.39 16.08 -12.04
N SER A 203 -5.21 16.63 -11.71
CA SER A 203 -4.03 16.54 -12.60
C SER A 203 -3.25 15.23 -12.47
N ILE A 204 -3.49 14.46 -11.41
CA ILE A 204 -2.80 13.18 -11.16
C ILE A 204 -3.72 11.97 -11.30
N LEU A 205 -5.03 12.17 -11.38
CA LEU A 205 -6.01 11.13 -11.66
C LEU A 205 -6.16 10.96 -13.16
N LYS A 206 -6.36 9.72 -13.61
CA LYS A 206 -6.80 9.47 -14.98
C LYS A 206 -8.20 10.06 -15.13
N GLY A 207 -8.35 11.04 -16.03
CA GLY A 207 -9.66 11.61 -16.33
C GLY A 207 -10.64 10.49 -16.70
N ALA A 208 -11.88 10.59 -16.21
CA ALA A 208 -12.94 9.56 -16.28
C ALA A 208 -13.38 9.13 -17.71
N GLY A 209 -12.61 9.47 -18.75
CA GLY A 209 -12.90 9.18 -20.17
C GLY A 209 -11.77 8.49 -20.95
N SER A 210 -10.64 8.11 -20.33
CA SER A 210 -9.55 7.44 -21.07
C SER A 210 -9.73 5.91 -21.15
N SER A 211 -10.91 5.45 -21.58
CA SER A 211 -11.06 4.09 -22.12
C SER A 211 -10.72 4.14 -23.61
N GLY A 212 -9.52 3.69 -23.97
CA GLY A 212 -9.20 3.08 -25.26
C GLY A 212 -9.70 3.75 -26.55
N GLY A 213 -9.55 5.06 -26.72
CA GLY A 213 -9.57 5.66 -28.05
C GLY A 213 -8.20 5.49 -28.69
N GLY A 214 -8.05 4.55 -29.63
CA GLY A 214 -6.78 4.24 -30.30
C GLY A 214 -6.13 5.46 -30.93
N ALA A 215 -5.25 6.13 -30.18
CA ALA A 215 -4.40 7.18 -30.68
C ALA A 215 -3.21 6.54 -31.40
N LYS A 216 -3.33 6.40 -32.72
CA LYS A 216 -2.17 6.14 -33.57
C LYS A 216 -1.22 7.35 -33.43
N PRO A 217 0.09 7.14 -33.22
CA PRO A 217 1.01 8.25 -32.97
C PRO A 217 1.01 9.20 -34.16
N GLY A 218 0.72 10.47 -33.90
CA GLY A 218 0.90 11.55 -34.85
C GLY A 218 2.39 11.71 -35.15
N ALA A 219 2.85 11.03 -36.20
CA ALA A 219 4.12 11.33 -36.83
C ALA A 219 3.93 12.58 -37.69
N GLY A 220 4.49 13.70 -37.23
CA GLY A 220 4.80 14.82 -38.11
C GLY A 220 5.64 14.29 -39.28
N GLY A 221 5.10 14.41 -40.49
CA GLY A 221 5.76 13.92 -41.69
C GLY A 221 4.91 14.21 -42.91
N SER A 222 5.40 15.13 -43.73
CA SER A 222 4.82 15.61 -45.00
C SER A 222 4.67 14.50 -46.04
N GLY A 223 3.73 13.58 -45.82
CA GLY A 223 3.32 12.54 -46.76
C GLY A 223 2.09 12.96 -47.59
N PRO A 224 1.84 12.31 -48.74
CA PRO A 224 0.68 12.61 -49.58
C PRO A 224 -0.62 12.46 -48.78
N LYS A 225 -1.50 13.45 -48.87
CA LYS A 225 -2.83 13.39 -48.25
C LYS A 225 -3.59 12.20 -48.83
N THR A 226 -3.81 11.15 -48.06
CA THR A 226 -4.59 9.98 -48.51
C THR A 226 -5.80 9.76 -47.62
N MET A 227 -6.91 9.32 -48.20
CA MET A 227 -8.11 8.86 -47.47
C MET A 227 -8.50 7.47 -47.93
N THR A 228 -9.13 6.68 -47.07
CA THR A 228 -9.61 5.33 -47.43
C THR A 228 -10.85 5.40 -48.31
N ARG A 229 -11.12 4.34 -49.07
CA ARG A 229 -12.35 4.24 -49.89
C ARG A 229 -13.63 4.36 -49.05
N ALA A 230 -13.63 3.77 -47.85
CA ALA A 230 -14.75 3.83 -46.93
C ALA A 230 -15.05 5.26 -46.47
N GLU A 231 -14.02 6.05 -46.17
CA GLU A 231 -14.17 7.47 -45.81
C GLU A 231 -14.71 8.30 -46.99
N PHE A 232 -14.25 8.03 -48.22
CA PHE A 232 -14.73 8.73 -49.42
C PHE A 232 -16.22 8.45 -49.70
N ASP A 233 -16.66 7.21 -49.53
CA ASP A 233 -18.03 6.79 -49.84
C ASP A 233 -19.05 7.27 -48.79
N GLN A 234 -18.59 7.66 -47.59
CA GLN A 234 -19.43 8.25 -46.54
C GLN A 234 -19.61 9.77 -46.66
N MET A 235 -18.83 10.45 -47.51
CA MET A 235 -18.93 11.90 -47.71
C MET A 235 -20.06 12.26 -48.68
N ASP A 236 -20.63 13.46 -48.53
CA ASP A 236 -21.54 14.03 -49.53
C ASP A 236 -20.77 14.45 -50.80
N GLN A 237 -21.50 14.62 -51.91
CA GLN A 237 -20.91 14.87 -53.22
C GLN A 237 -20.10 16.19 -53.28
N GLY A 238 -20.51 17.22 -52.54
CA GLY A 238 -19.80 18.51 -52.49
C GLY A 238 -18.46 18.37 -51.76
N THR A 239 -18.46 17.65 -50.65
CA THR A 239 -17.25 17.38 -49.86
C THR A 239 -16.27 16.49 -50.61
N ARG A 240 -16.74 15.50 -51.38
CA ARG A 240 -15.88 14.67 -52.24
C ARG A 240 -15.12 15.51 -53.27
N ALA A 241 -15.81 16.43 -53.94
CA ALA A 241 -15.20 17.30 -54.95
C ALA A 241 -14.14 18.22 -54.32
N ALA A 242 -14.44 18.80 -53.16
CA ALA A 242 -13.50 19.65 -52.42
C ALA A 242 -12.24 18.88 -51.99
N LYS A 243 -12.40 17.66 -51.47
CA LYS A 243 -11.26 16.83 -51.03
C LYS A 243 -10.36 16.38 -52.18
N MET A 244 -10.94 16.05 -53.33
CA MET A 244 -10.15 15.73 -54.53
C MET A 244 -9.42 16.97 -55.07
N ALA A 245 -10.05 18.16 -55.00
CA ALA A 245 -9.40 19.43 -55.34
C ALA A 245 -8.25 19.79 -54.38
N ASP A 246 -8.36 19.43 -53.10
CA ASP A 246 -7.33 19.62 -52.06
C ASP A 246 -6.14 18.64 -52.16
N GLY A 247 -6.15 17.76 -53.18
CA GLY A 247 -5.06 16.85 -53.52
C GLY A 247 -5.06 15.54 -52.73
N PHE A 248 -6.20 15.12 -52.17
CA PHE A 248 -6.31 13.81 -51.53
C PHE A 248 -6.30 12.67 -52.56
N LYS A 249 -5.55 11.59 -52.28
CA LYS A 249 -5.61 10.34 -53.05
C LYS A 249 -6.37 9.27 -52.27
N ILE A 250 -7.17 8.49 -52.96
CA ILE A 250 -7.87 7.36 -52.33
C ILE A 250 -6.85 6.22 -52.18
N ALA A 251 -6.55 5.85 -50.93
CA ALA A 251 -5.79 4.65 -50.63
C ALA A 251 -6.70 3.43 -50.90
N GLY A 252 -6.22 2.53 -51.75
CA GLY A 252 -6.91 1.30 -52.14
C GLY A 252 -7.11 0.33 -50.98
#